data_AF-A0A968X2C3-F1
#
_entry.id   AF-A0A968X2C3-F1
#
_cell.length_a   1.000
_cell.length_b   1.000
_cell.length_c   1.000
_cell.angle_alpha   90.00
_cell.angle_beta   90.00
_cell.angle_gamma   90.00
#
_symmetry.space_group_name_H-M   'P 1'
#
loop_
_entity.id
_entity.type
_entity.pdbx_description
1 polymer ?
#
loop_
_entity_poly.entity_id
_entity_poly.type
_entity_poly.pdbx_seq_one_letter_code
_entity_poly.pdbx_strand_id
1 'polypeptide(L)'
;MEEHEAAKPLVAVTNLREFFHDSVQAALRKQRVDVDDHTEHYVVNVLTMFARSEELYEATAEGVRLKPLAHMLADASEAPSPQQRDETLRRLGDVSLFVAGFFAQSFARKLIDILRSLPDDQVITLSSASSS
;
A
#
# COMPACT_ATOMS: atom_id res chain seq x y z
N MET A 1 -23.07 -27.44 -16.97
CA MET A 1 -23.80 -26.36 -16.26
C MET A 1 -22.77 -25.28 -16.04
N GLU A 2 -22.67 -24.35 -16.97
CA GLU A 2 -21.66 -23.29 -16.98
C GLU A 2 -22.18 -22.13 -16.14
N GLU A 3 -21.49 -21.80 -15.05
CA GLU A 3 -21.78 -20.60 -14.25
C GLU A 3 -21.38 -19.37 -15.07
N HIS A 4 -22.37 -18.64 -15.57
CA HIS A 4 -22.19 -17.28 -16.02
C HIS A 4 -21.80 -16.42 -14.81
N GLU A 5 -20.53 -16.04 -14.71
CA GLU A 5 -20.07 -14.97 -13.84
C GLU A 5 -20.79 -13.68 -14.27
N ALA A 6 -21.92 -13.39 -13.61
CA ALA A 6 -22.74 -12.24 -13.90
C ALA A 6 -21.88 -10.98 -13.74
N ALA A 7 -21.63 -10.30 -14.85
CA ALA A 7 -20.84 -9.08 -14.90
C ALA A 7 -21.38 -8.11 -13.84
N LYS A 8 -20.55 -7.84 -12.82
CA LYS A 8 -20.89 -6.97 -11.70
C LYS A 8 -21.34 -5.61 -12.28
N PRO A 9 -22.54 -5.11 -11.92
CA PRO A 9 -23.06 -3.89 -12.52
C PRO A 9 -22.11 -2.72 -12.25
N LEU A 10 -21.83 -1.96 -13.31
CA LEU A 10 -21.04 -0.73 -13.21
C LEU A 10 -21.76 0.24 -12.27
N VAL A 11 -21.07 0.67 -11.22
CA VAL A 11 -21.59 1.63 -10.26
C VAL A 11 -21.16 3.02 -10.70
N ALA A 12 -22.11 3.84 -11.14
CA ALA A 12 -21.87 5.25 -11.40
C ALA A 12 -21.78 5.98 -10.06
N VAL A 13 -20.59 6.42 -9.69
CA VAL A 13 -20.34 7.16 -8.45
C VAL A 13 -20.21 8.65 -8.77
N THR A 14 -21.13 9.46 -8.23
CA THR A 14 -21.11 10.93 -8.37
C THR A 14 -20.14 11.61 -7.40
N ASN A 15 -19.86 10.96 -6.26
CA ASN A 15 -18.92 11.43 -5.25
C ASN A 15 -18.05 10.29 -4.72
N LEU A 16 -16.80 10.26 -5.16
CA LEU A 16 -15.86 9.19 -4.83
C LEU A 16 -15.51 9.14 -3.34
N ARG A 17 -15.50 10.28 -2.66
CA ARG A 17 -15.22 10.35 -1.22
C ARG A 17 -16.33 9.69 -0.41
N GLU A 18 -17.59 9.98 -0.75
CA GLU A 18 -18.77 9.40 -0.11
C GLU A 18 -18.82 7.89 -0.33
N PHE A 19 -18.53 7.44 -1.55
CA PHE A 19 -18.40 6.01 -1.84
C PHE A 19 -17.35 5.31 -0.97
N PHE A 20 -16.17 5.92 -0.79
CA PHE A 20 -15.13 5.33 0.07
C PHE A 20 -15.50 5.39 1.54
N HIS A 21 -16.15 6.45 2.01
CA HIS A 21 -16.68 6.53 3.36
C HIS A 21 -17.61 5.35 3.65
N ASP A 22 -18.63 5.14 2.82
CA ASP A 22 -19.59 4.04 3.00
C ASP A 22 -18.92 2.66 2.93
N SER A 23 -17.95 2.51 2.01
CA SER A 23 -17.20 1.27 1.84
C SER A 23 -16.31 0.96 3.05
N VAL A 24 -15.60 1.96 3.58
CA VAL A 24 -14.74 1.84 4.76
C VAL A 24 -15.58 1.51 5.98
N GLN A 25 -16.68 2.23 6.20
CA GLN A 25 -17.60 1.94 7.30
C GLN A 25 -18.18 0.53 7.24
N ALA A 26 -18.59 0.08 6.06
CA ALA A 26 -19.08 -1.28 5.89
C ALA A 26 -18.00 -2.33 6.22
N ALA A 27 -16.75 -2.08 5.82
CA ALA A 27 -15.62 -2.95 6.12
C ALA A 27 -15.28 -2.98 7.62
N LEU A 28 -15.22 -1.83 8.28
CA LEU A 28 -14.98 -1.70 9.72
C LEU A 28 -16.01 -2.49 10.54
N ARG A 29 -17.31 -2.31 10.24
CA ARG A 29 -18.40 -3.07 10.86
C ARG A 29 -18.26 -4.57 10.65
N LYS A 30 -17.93 -5.01 9.42
CA LYS A 30 -17.76 -6.43 9.09
C LYS A 30 -16.58 -7.06 9.82
N GLN A 31 -15.47 -6.34 9.93
CA GLN A 31 -14.26 -6.82 10.61
C GLN A 31 -14.29 -6.60 12.12
N ARG A 32 -15.32 -5.92 12.64
CA ARG A 32 -15.48 -5.57 14.06
C ARG A 32 -14.26 -4.79 14.60
N VAL A 33 -13.73 -3.90 13.77
CA VAL A 33 -12.64 -3.00 14.15
C VAL A 33 -13.27 -1.68 14.58
N ASP A 34 -12.95 -1.26 15.80
CA ASP A 34 -13.32 0.05 16.32
C ASP A 34 -12.17 1.03 16.02
N VAL A 35 -12.50 2.17 15.45
CA VAL A 35 -11.56 3.24 15.10
C VAL A 35 -12.19 4.56 15.50
N ASP A 36 -11.35 5.55 15.83
CA ASP A 36 -11.84 6.90 16.02
C ASP A 36 -12.22 7.56 14.67
N ASP A 37 -13.07 8.58 14.73
CA ASP A 37 -13.55 9.32 13.56
C ASP A 37 -12.42 9.89 12.71
N HIS A 38 -11.32 10.36 13.32
CA HIS A 38 -10.18 10.91 12.58
C HIS A 38 -9.45 9.83 11.78
N THR A 39 -9.29 8.64 12.34
CA THR A 39 -8.68 7.50 11.64
C THR A 39 -9.53 7.08 10.44
N GLU A 40 -10.85 7.00 10.59
CA GLU A 40 -11.76 6.71 9.48
C GLU A 40 -11.64 7.76 8.37
N HIS A 41 -11.75 9.05 8.74
CA HIS A 41 -11.62 10.16 7.80
C HIS A 41 -10.27 10.18 7.08
N TYR A 42 -9.19 9.86 7.78
CA TYR A 42 -7.85 9.79 7.21
C TYR A 42 -7.75 8.69 6.15
N VAL A 43 -8.25 7.48 6.43
CA VAL A 43 -8.25 6.38 5.46
C VAL A 43 -9.09 6.72 4.23
N VAL A 44 -10.27 7.31 4.42
CA VAL A 44 -11.12 7.77 3.31
C VAL A 44 -10.39 8.82 2.47
N ASN A 45 -9.65 9.73 3.10
CA ASN A 45 -8.86 10.73 2.40
C ASN A 45 -7.72 10.10 1.59
N VAL A 46 -6.98 9.15 2.16
CA VAL A 46 -5.91 8.40 1.47
C VAL A 46 -6.46 7.68 0.25
N LEU A 47 -7.58 6.96 0.38
CA LEU A 47 -8.22 6.26 -0.73
C LEU A 47 -8.72 7.21 -1.82
N THR A 48 -9.31 8.34 -1.42
CA THR A 48 -9.79 9.37 -2.35
C THR A 48 -8.63 10.01 -3.12
N MET A 49 -7.53 10.30 -2.42
CA MET A 49 -6.33 10.93 -2.97
C MET A 49 -5.68 10.04 -4.04
N PHE A 50 -5.44 8.77 -3.72
CA PHE A 50 -4.76 7.84 -4.65
C PHE A 50 -5.66 7.21 -5.71
N ALA A 51 -6.96 7.49 -5.68
CA ALA A 51 -7.85 7.08 -6.77
C ALA A 51 -7.60 7.85 -8.07
N ARG A 52 -6.94 9.01 -8.00
CA ARG A 52 -6.47 9.75 -9.18
C ARG A 52 -5.00 9.40 -9.43
N SER A 53 -4.69 8.90 -10.62
CA SER A 53 -3.34 8.42 -10.96
C SER A 53 -2.27 9.51 -10.94
N GLU A 54 -2.64 10.78 -11.12
CA GLU A 54 -1.66 11.88 -11.11
C GLU A 54 -0.96 12.05 -9.75
N GLU A 55 -1.59 11.62 -8.65
CA GLU A 55 -1.02 11.75 -7.31
C GLU A 55 -0.12 10.56 -6.94
N LEU A 56 -0.16 9.47 -7.69
CA LEU A 56 0.61 8.26 -7.38
C LEU A 56 1.85 8.11 -8.27
N TYR A 57 1.82 8.65 -9.48
CA TYR A 57 2.88 8.40 -10.46
C TYR A 57 3.64 9.68 -10.81
N GLU A 58 4.96 9.54 -10.91
CA GLU A 58 5.86 10.59 -11.38
C GLU A 58 6.31 10.28 -12.80
N ALA A 59 6.50 11.34 -13.61
CA ALA A 59 7.09 11.21 -14.93
C ALA A 59 8.59 10.97 -14.80
N THR A 60 9.04 9.77 -15.13
CA THR A 60 10.45 9.40 -15.18
C THR A 60 10.92 9.25 -16.63
N ALA A 61 12.23 9.19 -16.87
CA ALA A 61 12.79 8.92 -18.19
C ALA A 61 12.33 7.56 -18.78
N GLU A 62 11.88 6.64 -17.92
CA GLU A 62 11.36 5.31 -18.28
C GLU A 62 9.83 5.26 -18.37
N GLY A 63 9.16 6.42 -18.26
CA GLY A 63 7.70 6.55 -18.26
C GLY A 63 7.10 6.94 -16.90
N VAL A 64 5.78 6.92 -16.82
CA VAL A 64 5.00 7.32 -15.64
C VAL A 64 5.01 6.16 -14.63
N ARG A 65 5.75 6.31 -13.53
CA ARG A 65 6.03 5.24 -12.55
C ARG A 65 5.87 5.77 -11.12
N LEU A 66 5.47 4.89 -10.19
CA LEU A 66 5.49 5.21 -8.76
C LEU A 66 6.96 5.37 -8.32
N LYS A 67 7.29 6.50 -7.69
CA LYS A 67 8.62 6.70 -7.10
C LYS A 67 8.85 5.68 -5.97
N PRO A 68 9.98 4.95 -5.95
CA PRO A 68 10.21 3.95 -4.91
C PRO A 68 10.28 4.59 -3.52
N LEU A 69 9.71 3.91 -2.52
CA LEU A 69 9.64 4.38 -1.13
C LEU A 69 11.03 4.72 -0.55
N ALA A 70 12.07 3.97 -0.94
CA ALA A 70 13.45 4.25 -0.52
C ALA A 70 13.97 5.61 -1.02
N HIS A 71 13.58 6.02 -2.24
CA HIS A 71 13.94 7.33 -2.76
C HIS A 71 13.15 8.45 -2.07
N MET A 72 11.87 8.24 -1.78
CA MET A 72 11.08 9.21 -0.98
C MET A 72 11.68 9.40 0.43
N LEU A 73 12.19 8.32 1.04
CA LEU A 73 12.88 8.39 2.32
C LEU A 73 14.22 9.15 2.21
N ALA A 74 14.97 8.92 1.13
CA ALA A 74 16.20 9.66 0.86
C ALA A 74 15.92 11.16 0.72
N ASP A 75 14.89 11.56 -0.05
CA ASP A 75 14.50 12.97 -0.18
C ASP A 75 14.16 13.59 1.19
N ALA A 76 13.42 12.86 2.04
CA ALA A 76 13.08 13.32 3.37
C ALA A 76 14.34 13.53 4.24
N SER A 77 15.34 12.65 4.10
CA SER A 77 16.60 12.77 4.84
C SER A 77 17.45 13.96 4.40
N GLU A 78 17.32 14.37 3.14
CA GLU A 78 18.04 15.49 2.52
C GLU A 78 17.26 16.82 2.58
N ALA A 79 16.05 16.81 3.15
CA ALA A 79 15.18 17.97 3.17
C ALA A 79 15.81 19.17 3.92
N PRO A 80 15.75 20.39 3.35
CA PRO A 80 16.44 21.56 3.89
C PRO A 80 15.78 22.15 5.15
N SER A 81 14.56 21.74 5.49
CA SER A 81 13.88 22.16 6.72
C SER A 81 13.12 21.02 7.39
N PRO A 82 12.92 21.08 8.72
CA PRO A 82 12.09 20.11 9.43
C PRO A 82 10.67 20.02 8.86
N GLN A 83 10.08 21.14 8.45
CA GLN A 83 8.73 21.17 7.88
C GLN A 83 8.66 20.40 6.56
N GLN A 84 9.62 20.62 5.65
CA GLN A 84 9.67 19.89 4.39
C GLN A 84 9.92 18.41 4.61
N ARG A 85 10.80 18.07 5.56
CA ARG A 85 11.02 16.67 5.95
C ARG A 85 9.72 16.01 6.41
N ASP A 86 8.97 16.67 7.29
CA ASP A 86 7.73 16.12 7.84
C ASP A 86 6.66 15.95 6.75
N GLU A 87 6.58 16.88 5.80
CA GLU A 87 5.72 16.76 4.61
C GLU A 87 6.11 15.56 3.73
N THR A 88 7.41 15.40 3.44
CA THR A 88 7.91 14.27 2.65
C THR A 88 7.69 12.93 3.37
N LEU A 89 7.92 12.88 4.69
CA LEU A 89 7.65 11.68 5.49
C LEU A 89 6.16 11.35 5.55
N ARG A 90 5.29 12.36 5.65
CA ARG A 90 3.84 12.13 5.61
C ARG A 90 3.41 11.54 4.28
N ARG A 91 3.90 12.09 3.16
CA ARG A 91 3.64 11.56 1.84
C ARG A 91 4.17 10.12 1.67
N LEU A 92 5.39 9.86 2.14
CA LEU A 92 5.96 8.51 2.18
C LEU A 92 5.04 7.55 2.95
N GLY A 93 4.52 7.98 4.11
CA GLY A 93 3.57 7.22 4.92
C GLY A 93 2.26 6.93 4.17
N ASP A 94 1.65 7.95 3.58
CA ASP A 94 0.40 7.84 2.82
C ASP A 94 0.54 6.81 1.66
N VAL A 95 1.63 6.91 0.89
CA VAL A 95 1.91 6.00 -0.23
C VAL A 95 2.19 4.58 0.27
N SER A 96 2.99 4.45 1.34
CA SER A 96 3.29 3.14 1.94
C SER A 96 2.03 2.44 2.43
N LEU A 97 1.15 3.17 3.11
CA LEU A 97 -0.13 2.67 3.61
C LEU A 97 -1.03 2.22 2.46
N PHE A 98 -1.13 3.03 1.40
CA PHE A 98 -1.91 2.69 0.22
C PHE A 98 -1.38 1.43 -0.48
N VAL A 99 -0.07 1.34 -0.73
CA VAL A 99 0.55 0.19 -1.39
C VAL A 99 0.40 -1.08 -0.53
N ALA A 100 0.60 -0.98 0.78
CA ALA A 100 0.41 -2.11 1.69
C ALA A 100 -1.04 -2.62 1.67
N GLY A 101 -2.02 -1.71 1.70
CA GLY A 101 -3.44 -2.06 1.66
C GLY A 101 -3.90 -2.67 0.33
N PHE A 102 -3.44 -2.13 -0.81
CA PHE A 102 -3.88 -2.57 -2.13
C PHE A 102 -3.16 -3.83 -2.62
N PHE A 103 -1.85 -3.95 -2.34
CA PHE A 103 -1.02 -5.05 -2.83
C PHE A 103 -0.76 -6.14 -1.80
N ALA A 104 -1.40 -6.13 -0.62
CA ALA A 104 -1.22 -7.14 0.43
C ALA A 104 -1.20 -8.59 -0.10
N GLN A 105 -2.14 -8.95 -0.97
CA GLN A 105 -2.20 -10.28 -1.58
C GLN A 105 -1.13 -10.54 -2.63
N SER A 106 -0.69 -9.50 -3.34
CA SER A 106 0.40 -9.59 -4.32
C SER A 106 1.77 -9.73 -3.65
N PHE A 107 1.96 -9.14 -2.47
CA PHE A 107 3.13 -9.39 -1.62
C PHE A 107 3.17 -10.83 -1.13
N ALA A 108 2.04 -11.38 -0.65
CA ALA A 108 1.98 -12.78 -0.21
C ALA A 108 2.41 -13.77 -1.30
N ARG A 109 2.04 -13.51 -2.56
CA ARG A 109 2.46 -14.35 -3.71
C ARG A 109 3.91 -14.14 -4.12
N LYS A 110 4.39 -12.89 -4.20
CA LYS A 110 5.78 -12.58 -4.60
C LYS A 110 6.82 -12.98 -3.55
N LEU A 111 6.51 -12.90 -2.26
CA LEU A 111 7.39 -13.36 -1.18
C LEU A 111 7.61 -14.88 -1.25
N ILE A 112 6.55 -15.64 -1.55
CA ILE A 112 6.64 -17.09 -1.75
C ILE A 112 7.51 -17.43 -2.97
N ASP A 113 7.46 -16.63 -4.05
CA ASP A 113 8.30 -16.83 -5.24
C ASP A 113 9.78 -16.54 -4.97
N ILE A 114 10.10 -15.48 -4.23
CA ILE A 114 11.49 -15.16 -3.85
C ILE A 114 12.04 -16.22 -2.88
N LEU A 115 11.23 -16.65 -1.91
CA LEU A 115 11.63 -17.72 -0.97
C LEU A 115 11.82 -19.07 -1.65
N ARG A 116 11.04 -19.38 -2.70
CA ARG A 116 11.19 -20.62 -3.50
C ARG A 116 12.34 -20.53 -4.53
N SER A 117 12.82 -19.33 -4.83
CA SER A 117 13.96 -19.08 -5.74
C SER A 117 15.32 -19.13 -5.05
N LEU A 118 15.39 -19.29 -3.73
CA LEU A 118 16.64 -19.53 -3.03
C LEU A 118 17.03 -21.01 -3.20
N PRO A 119 18.23 -21.32 -3.73
CA PRO A 119 18.70 -22.70 -3.81
C PRO A 119 18.85 -23.30 -2.40
N ASP A 120 18.45 -24.57 -2.23
CA ASP A 120 18.48 -25.34 -0.97
C ASP A 120 19.85 -25.42 -0.26
N ASP A 121 20.90 -24.91 -0.90
CA ASP A 121 22.30 -24.88 -0.44
C ASP A 121 22.54 -24.01 0.80
N GLN A 122 21.76 -22.93 1.00
CA GLN A 122 22.07 -21.91 2.02
C GLN A 122 21.28 -22.05 3.34
N VAL A 123 20.49 -23.12 3.54
CA VAL A 123 19.56 -23.23 4.68
C VAL A 123 20.20 -23.79 5.97
N ILE A 124 21.42 -24.33 5.96
CA ILE A 124 21.99 -24.94 7.19
C ILE A 124 23.48 -24.64 7.35
N THR A 125 23.83 -23.52 8.02
CA THR A 125 25.05 -23.44 8.84
C THR A 125 25.00 -22.35 9.91
N LEU A 126 23.99 -22.35 10.79
CA LEU A 126 24.03 -21.53 12.03
C LEU A 126 23.65 -22.32 13.30
N SER A 127 23.81 -23.65 13.31
CA SER A 127 23.49 -24.49 14.48
C SER A 127 24.71 -25.17 15.15
N SER A 128 25.95 -24.82 14.80
CA SER A 128 27.14 -25.47 15.38
C SER A 128 28.23 -24.55 15.92
N ALA A 129 27.90 -23.29 16.24
CA ALA A 129 28.80 -22.39 16.97
C ALA A 129 28.27 -22.06 18.37
N SER A 130 27.97 -23.11 19.16
CA SER A 130 27.84 -23.01 20.63
C SER A 130 28.07 -24.39 21.25
N SER A 131 29.30 -24.89 21.13
CA SER A 131 29.90 -25.83 22.10
C SER A 131 31.33 -26.15 21.65
N SER A 132 32.30 -25.41 22.19
CA SER A 132 33.61 -25.89 22.68
C SER A 132 34.40 -24.71 23.23
#